data_AF-S7PTL6-F1
#
_entry.id   AF-S7PTL6-F1
#
_cell.length_a   1.000
_cell.length_b   1.000
_cell.length_c   1.000
_cell.angle_alpha   90.00
_cell.angle_beta   90.00
_cell.angle_gamma   90.00
#
_symmetry.space_group_name_H-M   'P 1'
#
loop_
_entity.id
_entity.type
_entity.pdbx_description
1 polymer ?
#
loop_
_entity_poly.entity_id
_entity_poly.type
_entity_poly.pdbx_seq_one_letter_code
_entity_poly.pdbx_strand_id
1 'polypeptide(L)'
;DPFEDSVDRPPEPQRIARRDVRGQIINYAAEIFARQHRTHVFSLIILGEYVRLVRWDRSGAVFTERIPYVDEPQHLSEFLWRF
;
A
#
# COMPACT_ATOMS: atom_id res chain seq x y z
N ASP A 1 9.93 0.69 1.51
CA ASP A 1 8.51 1.07 1.39
C ASP A 1 8.34 2.08 0.25
N PRO A 2 7.53 1.81 -0.78
CA PRO A 2 7.28 2.73 -1.91
C PRO A 2 6.54 4.02 -1.52
N PHE A 3 5.87 4.04 -0.37
CA PHE A 3 5.05 5.17 0.12
C PHE A 3 5.64 5.82 1.38
N GLU A 4 6.95 5.66 1.59
CA GLU A 4 7.69 6.38 2.63
C GLU A 4 8.34 7.62 2.01
N ASP A 5 7.82 8.79 2.38
CA ASP A 5 8.33 10.09 1.96
C ASP A 5 9.37 10.58 2.98
N SER A 6 10.56 9.96 3.04
CA SER A 6 11.65 10.50 3.85
C SER A 6 12.28 11.70 3.12
N VAL A 7 12.22 12.88 3.76
CA VAL A 7 12.66 14.16 3.18
C VAL A 7 14.18 14.36 3.31
N ASP A 8 14.83 13.65 4.25
CA ASP A 8 16.20 13.96 4.69
C ASP A 8 17.32 13.10 4.06
N ARG A 9 17.05 12.26 3.04
CA ARG A 9 18.09 11.43 2.42
C ARG A 9 18.36 11.79 0.95
N PRO A 10 19.65 11.84 0.53
CA PRO A 10 19.99 12.03 -0.88
C PRO A 10 19.37 10.93 -1.75
N PRO A 11 19.07 11.20 -3.03
CA PRO A 11 18.39 10.25 -3.90
C PRO A 11 19.29 9.05 -4.22
N GLU A 12 19.14 7.98 -3.45
CA GLU A 12 19.75 6.68 -3.73
C GLU A 12 19.04 6.00 -4.92
N PRO A 13 19.68 5.08 -5.66
CA PRO A 13 19.03 4.30 -6.74
C PRO A 13 17.73 3.60 -6.29
N GLN A 14 17.66 3.25 -5.01
CA GLN A 14 16.47 2.68 -4.36
C GLN A 14 15.27 3.63 -4.38
N ARG A 15 15.48 4.96 -4.41
CA ARG A 15 14.40 5.98 -4.47
C ARG A 15 13.70 5.99 -5.83
N ILE A 16 14.44 5.79 -6.92
CA ILE A 16 13.86 5.70 -8.28
C ILE A 16 12.99 4.45 -8.36
N ALA A 17 13.55 3.30 -7.97
CA ALA A 17 12.81 2.04 -7.92
C ALA A 17 11.54 2.13 -7.04
N ARG A 18 11.60 2.82 -5.89
CA ARG A 18 10.43 3.06 -5.02
C ARG A 18 9.35 3.88 -5.72
N ARG A 19 9.74 4.93 -6.47
CA ARG A 19 8.80 5.76 -7.22
C ARG A 19 8.09 4.97 -8.31
N ASP A 20 8.82 4.12 -9.03
CA ASP A 20 8.25 3.31 -10.10
C ASP A 20 7.27 2.26 -9.54
N VAL A 21 7.64 1.58 -8.46
CA VAL A 21 6.76 0.65 -7.75
C VAL A 21 5.50 1.37 -7.23
N ARG A 22 5.64 2.57 -6.67
CA ARG A 22 4.49 3.39 -6.26
C ARG A 22 3.57 3.71 -7.44
N GLY A 23 4.14 4.11 -8.58
CA GLY A 23 3.38 4.38 -9.80
C GLY A 23 2.61 3.15 -10.28
N GLN A 24 3.24 1.97 -10.26
CA GLN A 24 2.61 0.71 -10.63
C GLN A 24 1.44 0.34 -9.71
N ILE A 25 1.60 0.49 -8.40
CA ILE A 25 0.54 0.22 -7.42
C ILE A 25 -0.67 1.14 -7.64
N ILE A 26 -0.42 2.44 -7.85
CA ILE A 26 -1.48 3.42 -8.16
C ILE A 26 -2.19 3.04 -9.45
N ASN A 27 -1.44 2.63 -10.48
CA ASN A 27 -2.02 2.22 -11.76
C ASN A 27 -2.94 1.00 -11.62
N TYR A 28 -2.59 0.02 -10.79
CA TYR A 28 -3.47 -1.12 -10.53
C TYR A 28 -4.79 -0.72 -9.86
N ALA A 29 -4.75 0.17 -8.86
CA ALA A 29 -5.97 0.68 -8.25
C ALA A 29 -6.84 1.44 -9.27
N ALA A 30 -6.22 2.29 -10.11
CA ALA A 30 -6.90 3.03 -11.16
C ALA A 30 -7.58 2.10 -12.18
N GLU A 31 -6.88 1.05 -12.64
CA GLU A 31 -7.42 0.06 -13.58
C GLU A 31 -8.61 -0.71 -12.99
N ILE A 32 -8.58 -1.04 -11.69
CA ILE A 32 -9.73 -1.67 -11.02
C ILE A 32 -10.94 -0.73 -11.06
N PHE A 33 -10.78 0.55 -10.75
CA PHE A 33 -11.87 1.53 -10.81
C PHE A 33 -12.36 1.85 -12.22
N ALA A 34 -11.48 1.76 -13.22
CA ALA A 34 -11.84 1.96 -14.62
C ALA A 34 -12.70 0.80 -15.16
N ARG A 35 -12.44 -0.42 -14.69
CA ARG A 35 -13.08 -1.65 -15.20
C ARG A 35 -14.23 -2.15 -14.33
N GLN A 36 -14.27 -1.76 -13.05
CA GLN A 36 -15.25 -2.24 -12.09
C GLN A 36 -15.94 -1.07 -11.39
N HIS A 37 -17.25 -1.18 -11.21
CA HIS A 37 -18.08 -0.18 -10.54
C HIS A 37 -17.93 -0.30 -9.00
N ARG A 38 -16.69 -0.13 -8.50
CA ARG A 38 -16.36 -0.17 -7.07
C ARG A 38 -16.31 1.23 -6.46
N THR A 39 -16.78 1.35 -5.23
CA THR A 39 -16.64 2.57 -4.41
C THR A 39 -15.30 2.63 -3.69
N HIS A 40 -14.71 1.47 -3.38
CA HIS A 40 -13.41 1.34 -2.75
C HIS A 40 -12.72 0.02 -3.13
N VAL A 41 -11.41 -0.04 -2.92
CA VAL A 41 -10.58 -1.23 -3.11
C VAL A 41 -9.59 -1.33 -1.95
N PHE A 42 -9.34 -2.54 -1.45
CA PHE A 42 -8.27 -2.77 -0.50
C PHE A 42 -7.03 -3.36 -1.16
N SER A 43 -5.85 -3.01 -0.67
CA SER A 43 -4.58 -3.62 -1.09
C SER A 43 -3.69 -3.86 0.12
N LEU A 44 -2.91 -4.93 0.06
CA LEU A 44 -1.90 -5.27 1.05
C LEU A 44 -0.53 -5.06 0.41
N ILE A 45 0.29 -4.21 1.02
CA ILE A 45 1.66 -3.99 0.58
C ILE A 45 2.59 -4.71 1.55
N ILE A 46 3.16 -5.83 1.11
CA ILE A 46 4.12 -6.62 1.89
C ILE A 46 5.51 -6.00 1.77
N LEU A 47 6.14 -5.75 2.92
CA LEU A 47 7.41 -5.03 3.09
C LEU A 47 8.32 -5.84 4.03
N GLY A 48 8.75 -7.02 3.58
CA GLY A 48 9.47 -7.96 4.45
C GLY A 48 8.54 -8.48 5.54
N GLU A 49 8.90 -8.27 6.81
CA GLU A 49 8.13 -8.68 7.99
C GLU A 49 6.96 -7.73 8.33
N TYR A 50 6.81 -6.66 7.53
CA TYR A 50 5.77 -5.65 7.72
C TYR A 50 4.74 -5.69 6.59
N VAL A 51 3.52 -5.27 6.89
CA VAL A 51 2.47 -5.01 5.91
C VAL A 51 1.93 -3.60 6.08
N ARG A 52 1.55 -2.96 4.97
CA ARG A 52 0.68 -1.78 5.00
C ARG A 52 -0.64 -2.12 4.35
N LEU A 53 -1.73 -1.83 5.06
CA LEU A 53 -3.08 -1.96 4.54
C LEU A 53 -3.44 -0.64 3.88
N VAL A 54 -4.04 -0.73 2.68
CA VAL A 54 -4.40 0.43 1.88
C VAL A 54 -5.87 0.34 1.53
N ARG A 55 -6.62 1.42 1.77
CA ARG A 55 -7.97 1.62 1.25
C ARG A 55 -7.94 2.69 0.17
N TRP A 56 -8.20 2.30 -1.07
CA TRP A 56 -8.38 3.20 -2.20
C TRP A 56 -9.85 3.58 -2.34
N ASP A 57 -10.10 4.82 -2.73
CA ASP A 57 -11.38 5.28 -3.26
C ASP A 57 -11.14 6.24 -4.45
N ARG A 58 -12.21 6.81 -4.99
CA ARG A 58 -12.11 7.73 -6.15
C ARG A 58 -11.40 9.05 -5.82
N SER A 59 -11.24 9.39 -4.55
CA SER A 59 -10.58 10.63 -4.10
C SER A 59 -9.11 10.40 -3.72
N GLY A 60 -8.69 9.16 -3.50
CA GLY A 60 -7.30 8.85 -3.17
C GLY A 60 -7.13 7.53 -2.43
N ALA A 61 -6.21 7.52 -1.47
CA ALA A 61 -5.89 6.33 -0.69
C ALA A 61 -5.54 6.68 0.76
N VAL A 62 -5.98 5.83 1.68
CA VAL A 62 -5.63 5.87 3.11
C VAL A 62 -4.78 4.66 3.43
N PHE A 63 -3.70 4.88 4.17
CA PHE A 63 -2.71 3.87 4.53
C PHE A 63 -2.66 3.71 6.04
N THR A 64 -2.42 2.49 6.50
CA THR A 64 -1.95 2.27 7.86
C THR A 64 -0.48 2.64 7.99
N GLU A 65 -0.02 2.76 9.23
CA GLU A 65 1.39 2.55 9.55
C GLU A 65 1.83 1.13 9.19
N ARG A 66 3.13 0.86 9.27
CA ARG A 66 3.67 -0.49 9.06
C ARG A 66 3.25 -1.38 10.22
N ILE A 67 2.60 -2.49 9.90
CA ILE A 67 2.16 -3.48 10.87
C ILE A 67 3.16 -4.65 10.83
N PRO A 68 3.83 -5.00 11.94
CA PRO A 68 4.72 -6.15 12.02
C PRO A 68 3.91 -7.45 12.05
N TYR A 69 3.45 -7.92 10.89
CA TYR A 69 2.47 -9.03 10.83
C TYR A 69 3.08 -10.40 11.16
N VAL A 70 4.40 -10.52 11.23
CA VAL A 70 5.09 -11.76 11.64
C VAL A 70 4.99 -11.92 13.16
N ASP A 71 5.25 -10.85 13.92
CA ASP A 71 5.20 -10.85 15.39
C ASP A 71 3.76 -10.63 15.91
N GLU A 72 2.98 -9.80 15.22
CA GLU A 72 1.63 -9.40 15.58
C GLU A 72 0.62 -9.71 14.44
N PRO A 73 0.39 -11.00 14.12
CA PRO A 73 -0.44 -11.39 12.98
C PRO A 73 -1.92 -11.02 13.14
N GLN A 74 -2.37 -10.73 14.38
CA GLN A 74 -3.79 -10.53 14.69
C GLN A 74 -4.40 -9.40 13.87
N HIS A 75 -3.67 -8.30 13.69
CA HIS A 75 -4.13 -7.14 12.91
C HIS A 75 -4.39 -7.49 11.44
N LEU A 76 -3.47 -8.26 10.83
CA LEU A 76 -3.60 -8.69 9.45
C LEU A 76 -4.71 -9.75 9.30
N SER A 77 -4.74 -10.73 10.19
CA SER A 77 -5.77 -11.78 10.19
C SER A 77 -7.17 -11.21 10.38
N GLU A 78 -7.33 -10.25 11.29
CA GLU A 78 -8.61 -9.58 11.53
C GLU A 78 -9.06 -8.77 10.32
N PHE A 79 -8.13 -8.06 9.67
CA PHE A 79 -8.44 -7.31 8.46
C PHE A 79 -8.93 -8.24 7.33
N LEU A 80 -8.20 -9.34 7.07
CA LEU A 80 -8.55 -10.33 6.04
C LEU A 80 -9.87 -11.06 6.32
N TRP A 81 -10.23 -11.20 7.60
CA TRP A 81 -11.50 -11.78 7.99
C TRP A 81 -12.68 -10.83 7.76
N ARG A 82 -12.48 -9.52 7.99
CA ARG A 82 -13.53 -8.51 7.96
C ARG A 82 -13.81 -7.93 6.57
N PHE A 83 -12.82 -7.94 5.67
CA PHE A 83 -12.86 -7.23 4.39
C PHE A 83 -12.41 -8.12 3.23
#